data_AF-A0A845ZBU8-F1
#
_entry.id   AF-A0A845ZBU8-F1
#
_cell.length_a   1.000
_cell.length_b   1.000
_cell.length_c   1.000
_cell.angle_alpha   90.00
_cell.angle_beta   90.00
_cell.angle_gamma   90.00
#
_symmetry.space_group_name_H-M   'P 1'
#
loop_
_entity.id
_entity.type
_entity.pdbx_description
1 polymer ?
#
loop_
_entity_poly.entity_id
_entity_poly.type
_entity_poly.pdbx_seq_one_letter_code
_entity_poly.pdbx_strand_id
1 'polypeptide(L)'
;LYKGCIHPDMPGLAFTGTVRPTIGSIPAMAEMQSRFIAQVFSGGFELPEKEELKKLIKKEADDHARKNPKMTERWPHIYFFDEWMEEMAELIGTQPKIWQHLGSWKQLQGFLFGAPMPLRFRQYGHGMVEGAKEGYAERINHLYGTPPVSYAVLFLFMSLSYPYIISLLIAAFCFWGTDLSPLVSFSLGLVFYTLYMTVDVFRFVVAFLPITLPIQMSLEDTIPWGNFKYESKSRIAFTNIPEDARVDYSDPQIFATGELPKGKVLDREVAAKS
;
A
#
# COMPACT_ATOMS: atom_id res chain seq x y z
N LEU A 1 -7.34 -0.60 -24.36
CA LEU A 1 -7.39 0.81 -23.93
C LEU A 1 -6.04 1.16 -23.33
N TYR A 2 -5.43 2.28 -23.72
CA TYR A 2 -4.16 2.72 -23.14
C TYR A 2 -4.38 3.08 -21.67
N LYS A 3 -3.62 2.46 -20.77
CA LYS A 3 -3.81 2.56 -19.29
C LYS A 3 -5.25 2.28 -18.81
N GLY A 4 -6.01 1.50 -19.58
CA GLY A 4 -7.43 1.27 -19.31
C GLY A 4 -8.36 2.45 -19.67
N CYS A 5 -7.84 3.60 -20.09
CA CYS A 5 -8.64 4.82 -20.25
C CYS A 5 -8.95 5.18 -21.70
N ILE A 6 -7.94 5.21 -22.58
CA ILE A 6 -8.03 5.86 -23.89
C ILE A 6 -8.13 4.82 -25.01
N HIS A 7 -9.03 5.05 -25.96
CA HIS A 7 -9.14 4.24 -27.17
C HIS A 7 -8.43 4.93 -28.35
N PRO A 8 -7.55 4.25 -29.10
CA PRO A 8 -6.75 4.87 -30.16
C PRO A 8 -7.57 5.42 -31.34
N ASP A 9 -8.76 4.87 -31.59
CA ASP A 9 -9.65 5.30 -32.67
C ASP A 9 -10.74 6.30 -32.24
N MET A 10 -10.85 6.63 -30.94
CA MET A 10 -11.90 7.53 -30.43
C MET A 10 -11.29 8.70 -29.66
N PRO A 11 -10.61 9.64 -30.34
CA PRO A 11 -10.09 10.84 -29.70
C PRO A 11 -11.24 11.66 -29.09
N GLY A 12 -11.03 12.18 -27.88
CA GLY A 12 -12.04 12.92 -27.13
C GLY A 12 -13.01 12.07 -26.29
N LEU A 13 -12.88 10.73 -26.32
CA LEU A 13 -13.59 9.83 -25.43
C LEU A 13 -12.61 9.09 -24.51
N ALA A 14 -12.95 9.02 -23.21
CA ALA A 14 -12.17 8.31 -22.22
C ALA A 14 -13.07 7.50 -21.28
N PHE A 15 -12.54 6.40 -20.77
CA PHE A 15 -13.19 5.53 -19.79
C PHE A 15 -12.46 5.59 -18.45
N THR A 16 -13.19 5.55 -17.34
CA THR A 16 -12.64 5.53 -15.98
C THR A 16 -13.30 4.41 -15.17
N GLY A 17 -12.57 3.85 -14.21
CA GLY A 17 -13.01 2.69 -13.41
C GLY A 17 -12.92 1.35 -14.15
N THR A 18 -12.23 1.30 -15.28
CA THR A 18 -12.08 0.09 -16.11
C THR A 18 -11.05 -0.89 -15.56
N VAL A 19 -10.12 -0.42 -14.72
CA VAL A 19 -9.12 -1.22 -14.02
C VAL A 19 -9.48 -1.33 -12.55
N ARG A 20 -9.19 -2.48 -11.95
CA ARG A 20 -9.42 -2.70 -10.51
C ARG A 20 -8.28 -3.49 -9.88
N PRO A 21 -8.06 -3.36 -8.56
CA PRO A 21 -6.98 -4.07 -7.91
C PRO A 21 -7.40 -5.51 -7.54
N THR A 22 -6.41 -6.39 -7.40
CA THR A 22 -6.63 -7.70 -6.74
C THR A 22 -6.99 -7.48 -5.27
N ILE A 23 -6.20 -6.64 -4.59
CA ILE A 23 -6.39 -6.15 -3.23
C ILE A 23 -6.04 -4.67 -3.26
N GLY A 24 -6.94 -3.81 -2.80
CA GLY A 24 -6.72 -2.36 -2.80
C GLY A 24 -7.99 -1.54 -3.01
N SER A 25 -7.82 -0.28 -3.40
CA SER A 25 -8.91 0.69 -3.52
C SER A 25 -9.26 0.97 -4.99
N ILE A 26 -10.46 0.57 -5.42
CA ILE A 26 -11.02 0.93 -6.74
C ILE A 26 -11.17 2.46 -6.88
N PRO A 27 -11.73 3.20 -5.90
CA PRO A 27 -11.82 4.66 -6.00
C PRO A 27 -10.47 5.34 -6.21
N ALA A 28 -9.40 4.84 -5.58
CA ALA A 28 -8.06 5.41 -5.75
C ALA A 28 -7.49 5.18 -7.15
N MET A 29 -7.71 3.99 -7.74
CA MET A 29 -7.29 3.73 -9.12
C MET A 29 -8.12 4.57 -10.11
N ALA A 30 -9.42 4.68 -9.90
CA ALA A 30 -10.30 5.53 -10.72
C ALA A 30 -9.94 7.01 -10.61
N GLU A 31 -9.53 7.49 -9.43
CA GLU A 31 -8.98 8.84 -9.23
C GLU A 31 -7.72 9.05 -10.09
N MET A 32 -6.76 8.11 -10.06
CA MET A 32 -5.55 8.19 -10.89
C MET A 32 -5.85 8.16 -12.38
N GLN A 33 -6.80 7.31 -12.82
CA GLN A 33 -7.29 7.34 -14.19
C GLN A 33 -7.89 8.70 -14.55
N SER A 34 -8.68 9.28 -13.66
CA SER A 34 -9.34 10.57 -13.89
C SER A 34 -8.33 11.71 -13.97
N ARG A 35 -7.27 11.69 -13.16
CA ARG A 35 -6.16 12.66 -13.23
C ARG A 35 -5.41 12.56 -14.56
N PHE A 36 -5.11 11.35 -15.02
CA PHE A 36 -4.49 11.12 -16.32
C PHE A 36 -5.38 11.63 -17.47
N ILE A 37 -6.66 11.27 -17.47
CA ILE A 37 -7.63 11.70 -18.49
C ILE A 37 -7.74 13.23 -18.51
N ALA A 38 -7.81 13.87 -17.35
CA ALA A 38 -7.86 15.33 -17.26
C ALA A 38 -6.62 15.99 -17.86
N GLN A 39 -5.42 15.44 -17.64
CA GLN A 39 -4.19 15.96 -18.26
C GLN A 39 -4.20 15.78 -19.79
N VAL A 40 -4.70 14.66 -20.31
CA VAL A 40 -4.83 14.44 -21.75
C VAL A 40 -5.77 15.47 -22.37
N PHE A 41 -6.96 15.64 -21.79
CA PHE A 41 -7.97 16.56 -22.36
C PHE A 41 -7.65 18.04 -22.15
N SER A 42 -6.85 18.39 -21.14
CA SER A 42 -6.35 19.76 -20.97
C SER A 42 -5.14 20.08 -21.85
N GLY A 43 -4.58 19.09 -22.56
CA GLY A 43 -3.34 19.24 -23.34
C GLY A 43 -2.06 19.22 -22.49
N GLY A 44 -2.17 18.93 -21.18
CA GLY A 44 -1.00 18.77 -20.30
C GLY A 44 -0.24 17.46 -20.50
N PHE A 45 -0.86 16.48 -21.17
CA PHE A 45 -0.23 15.23 -21.59
C PHE A 45 -0.56 14.97 -23.06
N GLU A 46 0.45 15.00 -23.92
CA GLU A 46 0.29 14.67 -25.34
C GLU A 46 0.31 13.15 -25.53
N LEU A 47 -0.76 12.62 -26.11
CA LEU A 47 -0.81 11.20 -26.47
C LEU A 47 0.11 10.93 -27.67
N PRO A 48 0.81 9.79 -27.68
CA PRO A 48 1.51 9.32 -28.87
C PRO A 48 0.59 9.18 -30.07
N GLU A 49 1.18 9.19 -31.26
CA GLU A 49 0.47 8.93 -32.51
C GLU A 49 -0.29 7.60 -32.45
N LYS A 50 -1.42 7.53 -33.16
CA LYS A 50 -2.38 6.42 -33.08
C LYS A 50 -1.76 5.02 -33.19
N GLU A 51 -0.84 4.82 -34.14
CA GLU A 51 -0.19 3.52 -34.35
C GLU A 51 0.83 3.19 -33.26
N GLU A 52 1.47 4.18 -32.68
CA GLU A 52 2.33 4.00 -31.51
C GLU A 52 1.49 3.68 -30.27
N LEU A 53 0.36 4.36 -30.08
CA LEU A 53 -0.56 4.11 -28.99
C LEU A 53 -1.09 2.66 -29.02
N LYS A 54 -1.41 2.12 -30.20
CA LYS A 54 -1.77 0.71 -30.38
C LYS A 54 -0.65 -0.24 -29.97
N LYS A 55 0.60 0.07 -30.33
CA LYS A 55 1.78 -0.72 -29.92
C LYS A 55 1.96 -0.70 -28.41
N LEU A 56 1.79 0.47 -27.78
CA LEU A 56 1.86 0.60 -26.32
C LEU A 56 0.77 -0.22 -25.63
N ILE A 57 -0.48 -0.14 -26.10
CA ILE A 57 -1.60 -0.96 -25.58
C ILE A 57 -1.26 -2.45 -25.65
N LYS A 58 -0.75 -2.90 -26.79
CA LYS A 58 -0.37 -4.31 -26.96
C LYS A 58 0.76 -4.69 -26.01
N LYS A 59 1.80 -3.86 -25.91
CA LYS A 59 2.92 -4.08 -25.00
C LYS A 59 2.45 -4.17 -23.54
N GLU A 60 1.58 -3.27 -23.09
CA GLU A 60 1.01 -3.30 -21.74
C GLU A 60 0.25 -4.58 -21.47
N ALA A 61 -0.59 -5.02 -22.42
CA ALA A 61 -1.34 -6.27 -22.30
C ALA A 61 -0.41 -7.50 -22.24
N ASP A 62 0.59 -7.55 -23.11
CA ASP A 62 1.56 -8.65 -23.19
C ASP A 62 2.42 -8.72 -21.92
N ASP A 63 2.93 -7.58 -21.43
CA ASP A 63 3.70 -7.52 -20.18
C ASP A 63 2.85 -7.89 -18.96
N HIS A 64 1.60 -7.45 -18.92
CA HIS A 64 0.68 -7.78 -17.84
C HIS A 64 0.36 -9.28 -17.83
N ALA A 65 0.09 -9.88 -18.99
CA ALA A 65 -0.15 -11.31 -19.13
C ALA A 65 1.09 -12.15 -18.81
N ARG A 66 2.28 -11.68 -19.18
CA ARG A 66 3.54 -12.35 -18.85
C ARG A 66 3.82 -12.36 -17.35
N LYS A 67 3.56 -11.24 -16.66
CA LYS A 67 3.74 -11.14 -15.20
C LYS A 67 2.70 -11.96 -14.44
N ASN A 68 1.46 -12.02 -14.93
CA ASN A 68 0.31 -12.56 -14.19
C ASN A 68 -0.57 -13.52 -15.01
N PRO A 69 -0.02 -14.60 -15.60
CA PRO A 69 -0.68 -15.37 -16.66
C PRO A 69 -2.05 -15.95 -16.23
N LYS A 70 -2.12 -16.55 -15.04
CA LYS A 70 -3.36 -17.14 -14.51
C LYS A 70 -4.44 -16.11 -14.20
N MET A 71 -4.03 -14.91 -13.77
CA MET A 71 -4.96 -13.83 -13.43
C MET A 71 -5.54 -13.23 -14.72
N THR A 72 -4.68 -12.93 -15.69
CA THR A 72 -5.05 -12.28 -16.94
C THR A 72 -5.91 -13.14 -17.84
N GLU A 73 -5.72 -14.46 -17.82
CA GLU A 73 -6.58 -15.41 -18.55
C GLU A 73 -8.04 -15.27 -18.13
N ARG A 74 -8.29 -15.11 -16.83
CA ARG A 74 -9.64 -14.93 -16.30
C ARG A 74 -10.08 -13.48 -16.39
N TRP A 75 -9.28 -12.57 -15.86
CA TRP A 75 -9.63 -11.16 -15.63
C TRP A 75 -8.49 -10.22 -16.09
N PRO A 76 -8.44 -9.82 -17.37
CA PRO A 76 -7.34 -9.02 -17.94
C PRO A 76 -7.30 -7.55 -17.48
N HIS A 77 -8.28 -7.12 -16.67
CA HIS A 77 -8.40 -5.75 -16.15
C HIS A 77 -8.05 -5.65 -14.65
N ILE A 78 -7.58 -6.74 -14.03
CA ILE A 78 -7.11 -6.73 -12.65
C ILE A 78 -5.61 -6.46 -12.61
N TYR A 79 -5.19 -5.49 -11.79
CA TYR A 79 -3.79 -5.18 -11.56
C TYR A 79 -3.40 -5.34 -10.10
N PHE A 80 -2.10 -5.43 -9.83
CA PHE A 80 -1.59 -5.19 -8.49
C PHE A 80 -1.64 -3.68 -8.21
N PHE A 81 -2.25 -3.31 -7.09
CA PHE A 81 -2.54 -1.91 -6.77
C PHE A 81 -1.26 -1.08 -6.75
N ASP A 82 -0.24 -1.54 -6.04
CA ASP A 82 0.99 -0.79 -5.79
C ASP A 82 1.74 -0.53 -7.10
N GLU A 83 1.97 -1.58 -7.89
CA GLU A 83 2.67 -1.51 -9.18
C GLU A 83 1.94 -0.56 -10.15
N TRP A 84 0.62 -0.73 -10.30
CA TRP A 84 -0.15 0.10 -11.23
C TRP A 84 -0.22 1.57 -10.79
N MET A 85 -0.38 1.82 -9.49
CA MET A 85 -0.41 3.20 -8.97
C MET A 85 0.94 3.90 -9.14
N GLU A 86 2.05 3.19 -8.96
CA GLU A 86 3.41 3.72 -9.21
C GLU A 86 3.65 4.01 -10.70
N GLU A 87 3.29 3.08 -11.59
CA GLU A 87 3.39 3.28 -13.04
C GLU A 87 2.56 4.48 -13.50
N MET A 88 1.34 4.62 -12.99
CA MET A 88 0.48 5.76 -13.31
C MET A 88 1.01 7.06 -12.73
N ALA A 89 1.53 7.03 -11.51
CA ALA A 89 2.12 8.21 -10.89
C ALA A 89 3.37 8.68 -11.62
N GLU A 90 4.18 7.76 -12.16
CA GLU A 90 5.31 8.10 -13.01
C GLU A 90 4.82 8.74 -14.32
N LEU A 91 3.82 8.14 -14.97
CA LEU A 91 3.23 8.63 -16.21
C LEU A 91 2.70 10.08 -16.08
N ILE A 92 2.04 10.40 -14.98
CA ILE A 92 1.44 11.73 -14.75
C ILE A 92 2.33 12.69 -13.95
N GLY A 93 3.57 12.29 -13.67
CA GLY A 93 4.56 13.13 -12.97
C GLY A 93 4.30 13.38 -11.48
N THR A 94 3.57 12.49 -10.81
CA THR A 94 3.21 12.61 -9.38
C THR A 94 3.90 11.58 -8.48
N GLN A 95 4.77 10.75 -9.05
CA GLN A 95 5.51 9.73 -8.29
C GLN A 95 6.51 10.39 -7.33
N PRO A 96 6.41 10.12 -6.01
CA PRO A 96 7.42 10.57 -5.06
C PRO A 96 8.77 9.90 -5.36
N LYS A 97 9.86 10.66 -5.19
CA LYS A 97 11.22 10.15 -5.38
C LYS A 97 12.01 10.29 -4.07
N ILE A 98 12.89 9.32 -3.78
CA ILE A 98 13.57 9.23 -2.49
C ILE A 98 14.32 10.50 -2.09
N TRP A 99 15.00 11.15 -3.05
CA TRP A 99 15.77 12.38 -2.80
C TRP A 99 14.91 13.55 -2.30
N GLN A 100 13.61 13.53 -2.62
CA GLN A 100 12.67 14.57 -2.19
C GLN A 100 12.25 14.43 -0.72
N HIS A 101 12.66 13.36 -0.04
CA HIS A 101 12.31 13.05 1.34
C HIS A 101 13.53 13.00 2.29
N LEU A 102 14.76 13.15 1.77
CA LEU A 102 16.00 13.06 2.57
C LEU A 102 16.12 14.18 3.63
N GLY A 103 15.39 15.28 3.49
CA GLY A 103 15.41 16.41 4.43
C GLY A 103 14.64 16.17 5.74
N SER A 104 13.88 15.09 5.86
CA SER A 104 13.12 14.77 7.08
C SER A 104 13.07 13.28 7.32
N TRP A 105 13.56 12.83 8.46
CA TRP A 105 13.53 11.41 8.83
C TRP A 105 12.11 10.84 8.79
N LYS A 106 11.11 11.61 9.28
CA LYS A 106 9.70 11.20 9.26
C LYS A 106 9.18 10.96 7.84
N GLN A 107 9.58 11.82 6.90
CA GLN A 107 9.19 11.70 5.49
C GLN A 107 9.94 10.56 4.79
N LEU A 108 11.24 10.40 5.08
CA LEU A 108 12.05 9.30 4.54
C LEU A 108 11.54 7.93 5.02
N GLN A 109 11.21 7.80 6.31
CA GLN A 109 10.59 6.60 6.87
C GLN A 109 9.23 6.34 6.22
N GLY A 110 8.42 7.39 6.01
CA GLY A 110 7.17 7.32 5.27
C GLY A 110 7.36 6.83 3.83
N PHE A 111 8.42 7.28 3.14
CA PHE A 111 8.73 6.86 1.78
C PHE A 111 9.17 5.39 1.70
N LEU A 112 10.04 4.95 2.61
CA LEU A 112 10.63 3.60 2.57
C LEU A 112 9.69 2.50 3.05
N PHE A 113 8.88 2.81 4.07
CA PHE A 113 8.09 1.81 4.78
C PHE A 113 6.62 2.17 4.90
N GLY A 114 6.17 3.23 4.22
CA GLY A 114 4.77 3.62 4.22
C GLY A 114 3.92 2.77 3.27
N ALA A 115 2.67 2.56 3.66
CA ALA A 115 1.69 1.95 2.77
C ALA A 115 1.41 2.86 1.55
N PRO A 116 1.10 2.30 0.37
CA PRO A 116 0.84 3.04 -0.87
C PRO A 116 -0.54 3.74 -0.85
N MET A 117 -0.78 4.59 0.15
CA MET A 117 -2.04 5.31 0.30
C MET A 117 -2.25 6.32 -0.83
N PRO A 118 -3.49 6.65 -1.22
CA PRO A 118 -3.76 7.64 -2.28
C PRO A 118 -3.10 9.01 -2.02
N LEU A 119 -3.04 9.43 -0.76
CA LEU A 119 -2.37 10.67 -0.33
C LEU A 119 -0.89 10.71 -0.74
N ARG A 120 -0.22 9.54 -0.84
CA ARG A 120 1.17 9.43 -1.28
C ARG A 120 1.37 10.05 -2.66
N PHE A 121 0.42 9.84 -3.57
CA PHE A 121 0.44 10.31 -4.96
C PHE A 121 -0.10 11.75 -5.13
N ARG A 122 -0.37 12.44 -4.00
CA ARG A 122 -0.76 13.85 -3.93
C ARG A 122 0.35 14.73 -3.33
N GLN A 123 1.52 14.16 -3.04
CA GLN A 123 2.67 14.88 -2.48
C GLN A 123 3.44 15.72 -3.51
N TYR A 124 3.32 15.39 -4.79
CA TYR A 124 4.06 16.02 -5.90
C TYR A 124 3.20 16.06 -7.17
N GLY A 125 3.65 16.85 -8.15
CA GLY A 125 3.05 16.90 -9.47
C GLY A 125 1.70 17.60 -9.53
N HIS A 126 1.00 17.42 -10.64
CA HIS A 126 -0.29 18.07 -10.89
C HIS A 126 -1.38 17.56 -9.92
N GLY A 127 -2.12 18.49 -9.30
CA GLY A 127 -3.12 18.15 -8.29
C GLY A 127 -2.53 17.78 -6.92
N MET A 128 -1.32 18.27 -6.63
CA MET A 128 -0.72 18.27 -5.29
C MET A 128 -1.70 18.85 -4.26
N VAL A 129 -1.74 18.26 -3.08
CA VAL A 129 -2.51 18.78 -1.94
C VAL A 129 -1.54 19.39 -0.93
N GLU A 130 -1.85 20.60 -0.46
CA GLU A 130 -1.05 21.27 0.57
C GLU A 130 -1.03 20.44 1.86
N GLY A 131 0.14 20.33 2.49
CA GLY A 131 0.32 19.50 3.69
C GLY A 131 0.31 17.98 3.43
N ALA A 132 0.27 17.51 2.17
CA ALA A 132 0.21 16.08 1.87
C ALA A 132 1.43 15.31 2.36
N LYS A 133 2.63 15.92 2.34
CA LYS A 133 3.87 15.26 2.80
C LYS A 133 3.86 15.07 4.31
N GLU A 134 3.48 16.12 5.03
CA GLU A 134 3.35 16.15 6.48
C GLU A 134 2.26 15.17 6.91
N GLY A 135 1.07 15.28 6.33
CA GLY A 135 -0.06 14.40 6.64
C GLY A 135 0.19 12.94 6.30
N TYR A 136 0.89 12.64 5.20
CA TYR A 136 1.28 11.27 4.88
C TYR A 136 2.30 10.74 5.89
N ALA A 137 3.38 11.50 6.15
CA ALA A 137 4.39 11.11 7.13
C ALA A 137 3.78 10.93 8.53
N GLU A 138 2.89 11.80 8.98
CA GLU A 138 2.22 11.68 10.27
C GLU A 138 1.36 10.41 10.37
N ARG A 139 0.57 10.10 9.34
CA ARG A 139 -0.24 8.86 9.31
C ARG A 139 0.63 7.61 9.40
N ILE A 140 1.72 7.56 8.63
CA ILE A 140 2.63 6.42 8.64
C ILE A 140 3.35 6.32 10.00
N ASN A 141 3.89 7.42 10.51
CA ASN A 141 4.60 7.41 11.79
C ASN A 141 3.67 7.12 12.98
N HIS A 142 2.40 7.51 12.92
CA HIS A 142 1.41 7.13 13.92
C HIS A 142 1.25 5.60 13.98
N LEU A 143 1.22 4.92 12.83
CA LEU A 143 1.17 3.45 12.78
C LEU A 143 2.43 2.83 13.39
N TYR A 144 3.63 3.33 13.04
CA TYR A 144 4.90 2.86 13.61
C TYR A 144 5.02 3.09 15.13
N GLY A 145 4.39 4.14 15.65
CA GLY A 145 4.35 4.44 17.08
C GLY A 145 3.43 3.52 17.89
N THR A 146 2.67 2.64 17.24
CA THR A 146 1.83 1.67 17.96
C THR A 146 2.66 0.48 18.47
N PRO A 147 2.39 -0.04 19.69
CA PRO A 147 3.07 -1.23 20.20
C PRO A 147 3.10 -2.42 19.23
N PRO A 148 1.98 -2.85 18.58
CA PRO A 148 2.00 -4.01 17.69
C PRO A 148 2.95 -3.83 16.49
N VAL A 149 3.01 -2.64 15.89
CA VAL A 149 3.90 -2.38 14.75
C VAL A 149 5.36 -2.29 15.21
N SER A 150 5.63 -1.66 16.35
CA SER A 150 6.97 -1.63 16.95
C SER A 150 7.51 -3.04 17.24
N TYR A 151 6.68 -3.93 17.79
CA TYR A 151 7.05 -5.34 18.00
C TYR A 151 7.27 -6.08 16.69
N ALA A 152 6.42 -5.86 15.68
CA ALA A 152 6.59 -6.48 14.36
C ALA A 152 7.90 -6.04 13.67
N VAL A 153 8.26 -4.76 13.76
CA VAL A 153 9.52 -4.23 13.21
C VAL A 153 10.72 -4.82 13.95
N LEU A 154 10.69 -4.84 15.29
CA LEU A 154 11.75 -5.47 16.08
C LEU A 154 11.87 -6.95 15.76
N PHE A 155 10.75 -7.66 15.64
CA PHE A 155 10.69 -9.08 15.29
C PHE A 155 11.29 -9.34 13.91
N LEU A 156 10.94 -8.54 12.90
CA LEU A 156 11.50 -8.64 11.55
C LEU A 156 13.01 -8.39 11.57
N PHE A 157 13.46 -7.33 12.25
CA PHE A 157 14.88 -7.00 12.37
C PHE A 157 15.66 -8.13 13.05
N MET A 158 15.14 -8.65 14.18
CA MET A 158 15.74 -9.78 14.88
C MET A 158 15.76 -11.02 13.97
N SER A 159 14.65 -11.35 13.31
CA SER A 159 14.57 -12.53 12.44
C SER A 159 15.52 -12.47 11.25
N LEU A 160 15.68 -11.30 10.63
CA LEU A 160 16.60 -11.08 9.51
C LEU A 160 18.07 -11.13 9.94
N SER A 161 18.40 -10.60 11.13
CA SER A 161 19.77 -10.54 11.64
C SER A 161 20.22 -11.81 12.38
N TYR A 162 19.27 -12.58 12.92
CA TYR A 162 19.50 -13.77 13.74
C TYR A 162 20.49 -14.78 13.13
N PRO A 163 20.32 -15.27 11.88
CA PRO A 163 21.22 -16.29 11.34
C PRO A 163 22.67 -15.80 11.23
N TYR A 164 22.86 -14.53 10.90
CA TYR A 164 24.18 -13.93 10.74
C TYR A 164 24.88 -13.76 12.09
N ILE A 165 24.17 -13.22 13.08
CA ILE A 165 24.72 -12.99 14.42
C ILE A 165 25.07 -14.33 15.07
N ILE A 166 24.17 -15.31 15.06
CA ILE A 166 24.42 -16.61 15.71
C ILE A 166 25.53 -17.38 14.99
N SER A 167 25.58 -17.36 13.66
CA SER A 167 26.69 -17.95 12.90
C SER A 167 28.05 -17.36 13.30
N LEU A 168 28.13 -16.03 13.45
CA LEU A 168 29.35 -15.35 13.89
C LEU A 168 29.70 -15.67 15.35
N LEU A 169 28.71 -15.74 16.23
CA LEU A 169 28.91 -16.10 17.63
C LEU A 169 29.39 -17.54 17.79
N ILE A 170 28.85 -18.50 17.02
CA ILE A 170 29.33 -19.89 17.00
C ILE A 170 30.78 -19.94 16.54
N ALA A 171 31.11 -19.25 15.44
CA ALA A 171 32.48 -19.20 14.94
C ALA A 171 33.45 -18.57 15.96
N ALA A 172 33.06 -17.48 16.62
CA ALA A 172 33.85 -16.83 17.65
C ALA A 172 34.04 -17.72 18.90
N PHE A 173 32.97 -18.39 19.34
CA PHE A 173 33.02 -19.30 20.48
C PHE A 173 33.92 -20.52 20.19
N CYS A 174 33.82 -21.12 19.00
CA CYS A 174 34.69 -22.21 18.61
C CYS A 174 36.17 -21.79 18.53
N PHE A 175 36.44 -20.57 18.06
CA PHE A 175 37.80 -20.06 17.95
C PHE A 175 38.41 -19.72 19.32
N TRP A 176 37.72 -18.94 20.15
CA TRP A 176 38.26 -18.47 21.43
C TRP A 176 38.00 -19.41 22.62
N GLY A 177 36.95 -20.20 22.57
CA GLY A 177 36.55 -21.07 23.69
C GLY A 177 37.16 -22.47 23.64
N THR A 178 37.63 -22.91 22.46
CA THR A 178 38.09 -24.30 22.26
C THR A 178 39.41 -24.44 21.51
N ASP A 179 40.15 -23.35 21.29
CA ASP A 179 41.43 -23.30 20.55
C ASP A 179 41.37 -23.98 19.16
N LEU A 180 40.18 -24.05 18.54
CA LEU A 180 40.02 -24.63 17.21
C LEU A 180 40.65 -23.73 16.15
N SER A 181 41.19 -24.33 15.09
CA SER A 181 41.74 -23.55 13.98
C SER A 181 40.69 -22.58 13.38
N PRO A 182 41.10 -21.38 12.91
CA PRO A 182 40.17 -20.40 12.35
C PRO A 182 39.27 -20.97 11.24
N LEU A 183 39.81 -21.87 10.42
CA LEU A 183 39.11 -22.48 9.30
C LEU A 183 37.98 -23.41 9.77
N VAL A 184 38.23 -24.22 10.82
CA VAL A 184 37.22 -25.12 11.39
C VAL A 184 36.12 -24.31 12.08
N SER A 185 36.48 -23.29 12.85
CA SER A 185 35.52 -22.42 13.54
C SER A 185 34.62 -21.66 12.57
N PHE A 186 35.18 -21.11 11.49
CA PHE A 186 34.40 -20.47 10.43
C PHE A 186 33.49 -21.47 9.70
N SER A 187 33.99 -22.67 9.40
CA SER A 187 33.22 -23.71 8.74
C SER A 187 31.99 -24.14 9.57
N LEU A 188 32.13 -24.23 10.90
CA LEU A 188 31.03 -24.55 11.80
C LEU A 188 29.94 -23.46 11.81
N GLY A 189 30.34 -22.18 11.83
CA GLY A 189 29.40 -21.07 11.67
C GLY A 189 28.68 -21.12 10.32
N LEU A 190 29.41 -21.35 9.24
CA LEU A 190 28.86 -21.46 7.89
C LEU A 190 27.87 -22.63 7.77
N VAL A 191 28.18 -23.79 8.36
CA VAL A 191 27.27 -24.94 8.41
C VAL A 191 25.98 -24.58 9.14
N PHE A 192 26.06 -23.90 10.29
CA PHE A 192 24.86 -23.41 10.99
C PHE A 192 24.04 -22.47 10.10
N TYR A 193 24.67 -21.50 9.45
CA TYR A 193 24.00 -20.57 8.55
C TYR A 193 23.30 -21.29 7.40
N THR A 194 23.98 -22.23 6.74
CA THR A 194 23.40 -23.02 5.65
C THR A 194 22.22 -23.86 6.13
N LEU A 195 22.34 -24.54 7.27
CA LEU A 195 21.23 -25.31 7.86
C LEU A 195 20.04 -24.40 8.19
N TYR A 196 20.29 -23.21 8.74
CA TYR A 196 19.24 -22.24 9.03
C TYR A 196 18.49 -21.77 7.78
N MET A 197 19.21 -21.50 6.69
CA MET A 197 18.62 -20.99 5.45
C MET A 197 17.94 -22.07 4.60
N THR A 198 18.29 -23.34 4.78
CA THR A 198 17.82 -24.44 3.92
C THR A 198 16.87 -25.42 4.59
N VAL A 199 16.94 -25.58 5.91
CA VAL A 199 16.16 -26.59 6.65
C VAL A 199 15.11 -25.91 7.54
N ASP A 200 13.86 -25.94 7.10
CA ASP A 200 12.74 -25.32 7.81
C ASP A 200 12.56 -25.84 9.24
N VAL A 201 12.71 -27.15 9.45
CA VAL A 201 12.61 -27.77 10.78
C VAL A 201 13.72 -27.27 11.70
N PHE A 202 14.93 -27.10 11.18
CA PHE A 202 16.06 -26.59 11.95
C PHE A 202 15.76 -25.15 12.40
N ARG A 203 15.39 -24.27 11.46
CA ARG A 203 14.98 -22.89 11.74
C ARG A 203 13.82 -22.80 12.74
N PHE A 204 12.84 -23.69 12.62
CA PHE A 204 11.72 -23.77 13.57
C PHE A 204 12.20 -24.09 14.99
N VAL A 205 13.09 -25.06 15.15
CA VAL A 205 13.59 -25.46 16.47
C VAL A 205 14.53 -24.42 17.07
N VAL A 206 15.46 -23.85 16.29
CA VAL A 206 16.50 -22.96 16.84
C VAL A 206 16.05 -21.52 17.00
N ALA A 207 15.07 -21.05 16.21
CA ALA A 207 14.59 -19.66 16.28
C ALA A 207 13.11 -19.53 16.63
N PHE A 208 12.23 -20.30 15.99
CA PHE A 208 10.79 -20.10 16.20
C PHE A 208 10.37 -20.49 17.63
N LEU A 209 10.71 -21.70 18.09
CA LEU A 209 10.33 -22.19 19.43
C LEU A 209 10.89 -21.33 20.59
N PRO A 210 12.19 -21.00 20.65
CA PRO A 210 12.74 -20.29 21.81
C PRO A 210 12.52 -18.77 21.78
N ILE A 211 12.25 -18.16 20.61
CA ILE A 211 12.19 -16.69 20.46
C ILE A 211 10.83 -16.24 20.00
N THR A 212 10.34 -16.78 18.88
CA THR A 212 9.10 -16.30 18.25
C THR A 212 7.87 -16.70 19.06
N LEU A 213 7.80 -17.95 19.50
CA LEU A 213 6.65 -18.48 20.22
C LEU A 213 6.41 -17.77 21.57
N PRO A 214 7.42 -17.53 22.44
CA PRO A 214 7.21 -16.76 23.68
C PRO A 214 6.77 -15.32 23.43
N ILE A 215 7.31 -14.67 22.39
CA ILE A 215 6.89 -13.32 22.00
C ILE A 215 5.43 -13.35 21.55
N GLN A 216 5.03 -14.32 20.73
CA GLN A 216 3.66 -14.45 20.26
C GLN A 216 2.68 -14.72 21.40
N MET A 217 3.03 -15.60 22.34
CA MET A 217 2.22 -15.84 23.54
C MET A 217 2.10 -14.58 24.40
N SER A 218 3.19 -13.85 24.61
CA SER A 218 3.16 -12.57 25.34
C SER A 218 2.36 -11.49 24.61
N LEU A 219 2.34 -11.51 23.27
CA LEU A 219 1.52 -10.63 22.44
C LEU A 219 0.05 -11.02 22.50
N GLU A 220 -0.30 -12.30 22.52
CA GLU A 220 -1.67 -12.76 22.72
C GLU A 220 -2.25 -12.28 24.07
N ASP A 221 -1.42 -12.24 25.13
CA ASP A 221 -1.83 -11.74 26.44
C ASP A 221 -1.97 -10.21 26.50
N THR A 222 -1.24 -9.47 25.65
CA THR A 222 -1.26 -7.99 25.62
C THR A 222 -2.18 -7.40 24.57
N ILE A 223 -2.46 -8.13 23.49
CA ILE A 223 -3.41 -7.75 22.45
C ILE A 223 -4.79 -8.20 22.94
N PRO A 224 -5.72 -7.27 23.25
CA PRO A 224 -7.01 -7.64 23.77
C PRO A 224 -7.92 -8.13 22.63
N TRP A 225 -7.64 -9.33 22.11
CA TRP A 225 -8.49 -9.99 21.12
C TRP A 225 -9.95 -10.11 21.61
N GLY A 226 -10.14 -10.21 22.94
CA GLY A 226 -11.45 -10.26 23.61
C GLY A 226 -12.11 -8.93 23.98
N ASN A 227 -11.42 -7.78 23.87
CA ASN A 227 -12.01 -6.45 24.13
C ASN A 227 -12.14 -5.57 22.89
N PHE A 228 -12.15 -6.14 21.69
CA PHE A 228 -13.07 -5.61 20.69
C PHE A 228 -14.50 -5.95 21.13
N LYS A 229 -14.95 -5.33 22.23
CA LYS A 229 -16.36 -4.98 22.30
C LYS A 229 -16.58 -4.19 21.03
N TYR A 230 -17.39 -4.75 20.16
CA TYR A 230 -18.02 -4.03 19.07
C TYR A 230 -18.87 -2.94 19.73
N GLU A 231 -18.23 -1.91 20.28
CA GLU A 231 -18.90 -0.69 20.66
C GLU A 231 -19.46 -0.17 19.35
N SER A 232 -20.78 -0.29 19.20
CA SER A 232 -21.52 0.13 18.02
C SER A 232 -21.31 1.61 17.64
N LYS A 233 -20.52 2.35 18.43
CA LYS A 233 -20.05 3.71 18.20
C LYS A 233 -18.90 3.82 17.19
N SER A 234 -18.17 2.74 16.88
CA SER A 234 -17.16 2.73 15.81
C SER A 234 -17.67 2.12 14.50
N ARG A 235 -18.98 2.20 14.25
CA ARG A 235 -19.44 2.26 12.85
C ARG A 235 -18.64 3.38 12.20
N ILE A 236 -17.78 3.01 11.25
CA ILE A 236 -17.32 3.88 10.17
C ILE A 236 -18.51 4.79 9.84
N ALA A 237 -18.36 6.09 10.09
CA ALA A 237 -19.42 7.11 10.16
C ALA A 237 -20.15 7.37 8.83
N PHE A 238 -20.17 6.38 7.94
CA PHE A 238 -20.83 6.42 6.63
C PHE A 238 -22.15 5.62 6.58
N THR A 239 -22.58 4.96 7.67
CA THR A 239 -23.77 4.07 7.63
C THR A 239 -24.84 4.33 8.68
N ASN A 240 -24.65 5.29 9.58
CA ASN A 240 -25.68 5.69 10.55
C ASN A 240 -26.13 7.13 10.30
N ILE A 241 -26.71 7.37 9.12
CA ILE A 241 -27.61 8.51 8.94
C ILE A 241 -28.87 8.20 9.77
N PRO A 242 -29.22 9.03 10.77
CA PRO A 242 -30.48 8.92 11.52
C PRO A 242 -31.67 8.77 10.56
N GLU A 243 -32.67 7.95 10.88
CA GLU A 243 -33.81 7.72 9.96
C GLU A 243 -34.51 9.02 9.54
N ASP A 244 -34.57 10.02 10.43
CA ASP A 244 -35.13 11.35 10.17
C ASP A 244 -34.23 12.26 9.31
N ALA A 245 -33.01 11.83 9.03
CA ALA A 245 -32.03 12.52 8.18
C ALA A 245 -31.78 11.82 6.84
N ARG A 246 -32.41 10.66 6.59
CA ARG A 246 -32.35 9.96 5.30
C ARG A 246 -33.36 10.60 4.34
N VAL A 247 -32.90 10.94 3.15
CA VAL A 247 -33.76 11.39 2.05
C VAL A 247 -34.30 10.14 1.36
N ASP A 248 -35.62 9.99 1.28
CA ASP A 248 -36.27 8.86 0.59
C ASP A 248 -36.32 9.12 -0.92
N TYR A 249 -35.26 8.78 -1.64
CA TYR A 249 -35.15 8.96 -3.10
C TYR A 249 -36.22 8.23 -3.94
N SER A 250 -37.10 7.44 -3.32
CA SER A 250 -38.24 6.82 -4.00
C SER A 250 -39.47 7.74 -4.11
N ASP A 251 -39.52 8.86 -3.39
CA ASP A 251 -40.60 9.85 -3.49
C ASP A 251 -40.40 10.77 -4.72
N PRO A 252 -41.30 10.72 -5.73
CA PRO A 252 -41.19 11.52 -6.94
C PRO A 252 -41.33 13.03 -6.71
N GLN A 253 -41.84 13.48 -5.55
CA GLN A 253 -41.94 14.92 -5.24
C GLN A 253 -40.58 15.54 -4.89
N ILE A 254 -39.57 14.74 -4.56
CA ILE A 254 -38.24 15.22 -4.13
C ILE A 254 -37.50 15.99 -5.23
N PHE A 255 -37.80 15.71 -6.50
CA PHE A 255 -37.20 16.39 -7.65
C PHE A 255 -38.11 17.47 -8.26
N ALA A 256 -39.27 17.73 -7.67
CA ALA A 256 -40.28 18.64 -8.25
C ALA A 256 -39.84 20.10 -8.29
N THR A 257 -38.88 20.50 -7.44
CA THR A 257 -38.41 21.88 -7.32
C THR A 257 -37.14 22.17 -8.13
N GLY A 258 -36.55 21.17 -8.80
CA GLY A 258 -35.32 21.33 -9.60
C GLY A 258 -34.03 21.54 -8.78
N GLU A 259 -34.11 21.58 -7.45
CA GLU A 259 -32.96 21.65 -6.54
C GLU A 259 -32.67 20.29 -5.90
N LEU A 260 -31.39 19.98 -5.67
CA LEU A 260 -31.01 18.77 -4.94
C LEU A 260 -31.53 18.87 -3.48
N PRO A 261 -32.17 17.81 -2.95
CA PRO A 261 -32.68 17.82 -1.58
C PRO A 261 -31.53 18.01 -0.58
N LYS A 262 -31.60 19.11 0.19
CA LYS A 262 -30.61 19.45 1.22
C LYS A 262 -30.79 18.54 2.42
N GLY A 263 -29.86 17.61 2.62
CA GLY A 263 -29.83 16.74 3.81
C GLY A 263 -29.38 17.52 5.05
N LYS A 264 -30.12 17.43 6.16
CA LYS A 264 -29.81 18.11 7.45
C LYS A 264 -28.39 17.85 7.97
N VAL A 265 -27.73 16.78 7.52
CA VAL A 265 -26.36 16.43 7.91
C VAL A 265 -25.32 17.33 7.23
N LEU A 266 -25.50 17.63 5.94
CA LEU A 266 -24.56 18.50 5.20
C LEU A 266 -24.58 19.93 5.75
N ASP A 267 -25.78 20.45 6.07
CA ASP A 267 -25.91 21.81 6.60
C ASP A 267 -25.30 21.95 8.01
N ARG A 268 -25.34 20.89 8.84
CA ARG A 268 -24.68 20.89 10.16
C ARG A 268 -23.15 20.90 10.05
N GLU A 269 -22.58 20.17 9.10
CA GLU A 269 -21.12 20.15 8.90
C GLU A 269 -20.60 21.44 8.25
N VAL A 270 -21.40 22.06 7.37
CA VAL A 270 -21.08 23.37 6.78
C VAL A 270 -21.21 24.49 7.83
N ALA A 271 -22.27 24.48 8.65
CA ALA A 271 -22.48 25.46 9.71
C ALA A 271 -21.49 25.32 10.88
N ALA A 272 -20.93 24.13 11.12
CA ALA A 272 -19.88 23.92 12.12
C ALA A 272 -18.49 24.38 11.66
N LYS A 273 -18.33 24.72 10.37
CA LYS A 273 -17.08 25.18 9.75
C LYS A 273 -17.12 26.65 9.30
N SER A 274 -18.23 27.35 9.51
CA SER A 274 -18.40 28.80 9.31
C SER A 274 -18.40 29.53 10.65
#